data_AF-A0A377B9W1-F1
#
_entry.id   AF-A0A377B9W1-F1
#
_cell.length_a   1.000
_cell.length_b   1.000
_cell.length_c   1.000
_cell.angle_alpha   90.00
_cell.angle_beta   90.00
_cell.angle_gamma   90.00
#
_symmetry.space_group_name_H-M   'P 1'
#
loop_
_entity.id
_entity.type
_entity.pdbx_description
1 polymer ?
#
loop_
_entity_poly.entity_id
_entity_poly.type
_entity_poly.pdbx_seq_one_letter_code
_entity_poly.pdbx_strand_id
1 'polypeptide(L)'
;MATPVTLVYTYMSVKRVLRNTIRKEKEENRVTEPLTETPELSAKYAWFFDLDGTLAEIKPHPDQVVVPDNILQGLQLLATASDGALALISGRSMVELDALAKPYRFPLAGVHGAERRDINGKTHIVHLPDAIARDISVQLHTVIAQYPGAELEAKGMAFALHYRQAPQHEDALMTLAQRITQIWPQMALQQGKCVVEIKPRGTSKGEAIAAFMQEAPLSGERPYFWAMI
;
A
#
# COMPACT_ATOMS: atom_id res chain seq x y z
N MET A 1 -22.22 29.65 -1.71
CA MET A 1 -22.98 28.85 -0.73
C MET A 1 -23.74 27.78 -1.51
N ALA A 2 -23.20 26.56 -1.60
CA ALA A 2 -23.90 25.45 -2.25
C ALA A 2 -24.95 24.88 -1.28
N THR A 3 -26.16 24.64 -1.77
CA THR A 3 -27.31 24.19 -0.98
C THR A 3 -27.14 22.75 -0.47
N PRO A 4 -27.67 22.41 0.72
CA PRO A 4 -27.49 21.09 1.34
C PRO A 4 -28.08 19.91 0.56
N VAL A 5 -28.96 20.16 -0.42
CA VAL A 5 -29.59 19.12 -1.26
C VAL A 5 -28.64 18.58 -2.33
N THR A 6 -27.69 19.40 -2.81
CA THR A 6 -26.71 18.99 -3.83
C THR A 6 -25.64 18.04 -3.25
N LEU A 7 -25.29 18.20 -1.97
CA LEU A 7 -24.32 17.35 -1.27
C LEU A 7 -24.83 15.90 -1.07
N VAL A 8 -26.13 15.74 -0.83
CA VAL A 8 -26.79 14.43 -0.67
C VAL A 8 -26.84 13.67 -2.00
N TYR A 9 -27.04 14.36 -3.13
CA TYR A 9 -27.10 13.74 -4.46
C TYR A 9 -25.74 13.25 -4.97
N THR A 10 -24.67 14.00 -4.67
CA THR A 10 -23.30 13.64 -5.05
C THR A 10 -22.78 12.45 -4.24
N TYR A 11 -23.06 12.42 -2.93
CA TYR A 11 -22.74 11.28 -2.04
C TYR A 11 -23.51 9.99 -2.41
N MET A 12 -24.78 10.13 -2.81
CA MET A 12 -25.57 9.00 -3.34
C MET A 12 -25.05 8.47 -4.67
N SER A 13 -24.39 9.29 -5.49
CA SER A 13 -23.82 8.90 -6.79
C SER A 13 -22.52 8.10 -6.63
N VAL A 14 -21.63 8.48 -5.70
CA VAL A 14 -20.44 7.68 -5.34
C VAL A 14 -20.87 6.35 -4.71
N LYS A 15 -21.88 6.35 -3.83
CA LYS A 15 -22.51 5.12 -3.33
C LYS A 15 -23.14 4.28 -4.44
N ARG A 16 -23.68 4.88 -5.51
CA ARG A 16 -24.30 4.15 -6.63
C ARG A 16 -23.25 3.53 -7.54
N VAL A 17 -22.13 4.21 -7.79
CA VAL A 17 -20.97 3.67 -8.52
C VAL A 17 -20.38 2.48 -7.75
N LEU A 18 -20.08 2.64 -6.46
CA LEU A 18 -19.55 1.56 -5.62
C LEU A 18 -20.55 0.40 -5.47
N ARG A 19 -21.85 0.68 -5.28
CA ARG A 19 -22.89 -0.35 -5.14
C ARG A 19 -23.21 -1.09 -6.44
N ASN A 20 -23.05 -0.45 -7.61
CA ASN A 20 -23.26 -1.11 -8.91
C ASN A 20 -22.09 -2.02 -9.31
N THR A 21 -20.85 -1.66 -8.96
CA THR A 21 -19.68 -2.52 -9.15
C THR A 21 -19.79 -3.78 -8.29
N ILE A 22 -20.14 -3.63 -7.00
CA ILE A 22 -20.36 -4.74 -6.05
C ILE A 22 -21.53 -5.66 -6.47
N ARG A 23 -22.58 -5.11 -7.10
CA ARG A 23 -23.74 -5.91 -7.52
C ARG A 23 -23.46 -6.76 -8.76
N LYS A 24 -22.50 -6.39 -9.61
CA LYS A 24 -22.09 -7.20 -10.77
C LYS A 24 -21.23 -8.40 -10.37
N GLU A 25 -20.40 -8.28 -9.33
CA GLU A 25 -19.59 -9.41 -8.82
C GLU A 25 -20.41 -10.44 -8.05
N LYS A 26 -21.54 -10.05 -7.46
CA LYS A 26 -22.39 -10.97 -6.69
C LYS A 26 -23.09 -12.05 -7.54
N GLU A 27 -23.06 -11.95 -8.86
CA GLU A 27 -23.56 -12.99 -9.77
C GLU A 27 -22.50 -14.02 -10.18
N GLU A 28 -21.20 -13.80 -9.93
CA GLU A 28 -20.14 -14.75 -10.26
C GLU A 28 -19.17 -14.98 -9.09
N ASN A 29 -19.38 -16.11 -8.40
CA ASN A 29 -18.47 -16.83 -7.51
C ASN A 29 -18.27 -16.37 -6.04
N ARG A 30 -18.56 -17.34 -5.16
CA ARG A 30 -18.14 -17.44 -3.75
C ARG A 30 -16.63 -17.65 -3.66
N VAL A 31 -15.95 -16.93 -2.76
CA VAL A 31 -15.07 -17.42 -1.66
C VAL A 31 -14.25 -16.26 -1.05
N THR A 32 -14.18 -16.25 0.30
CA THR A 32 -13.39 -15.41 1.25
C THR A 32 -13.71 -13.91 1.39
N GLU A 33 -14.20 -13.52 2.57
CA GLU A 33 -14.61 -12.15 2.94
C GLU A 33 -13.41 -11.22 3.20
N PRO A 34 -13.27 -10.10 2.46
CA PRO A 34 -12.56 -8.93 2.95
C PRO A 34 -13.45 -8.18 3.96
N LEU A 35 -12.85 -7.36 4.84
CA LEU A 35 -13.58 -6.48 5.76
C LEU A 35 -14.36 -5.40 4.98
N THR A 36 -15.51 -5.79 4.43
CA THR A 36 -16.52 -4.92 3.79
C THR A 36 -17.51 -4.38 4.82
N GLU A 37 -17.03 -3.81 5.93
CA GLU A 37 -17.93 -3.03 6.78
C GLU A 37 -18.20 -1.69 6.11
N THR A 38 -19.47 -1.44 5.78
CA THR A 38 -19.92 -0.15 5.28
C THR A 38 -19.58 0.91 6.33
N PRO A 39 -18.82 1.98 5.98
CA PRO A 39 -18.42 2.99 6.95
C PRO A 39 -19.63 3.63 7.64
N GLU A 40 -19.59 3.71 8.97
CA GLU A 40 -20.62 4.32 9.81
C GLU A 40 -20.71 5.82 9.51
N LEU A 41 -21.91 6.33 9.24
CA LEU A 41 -22.13 7.70 8.76
C LEU A 41 -21.69 8.81 9.72
N SER A 42 -21.50 8.51 11.00
CA SER A 42 -21.10 9.46 12.05
C SER A 42 -19.59 9.53 12.28
N ALA A 43 -18.84 8.55 11.77
CA ALA A 43 -17.40 8.52 11.96
C ALA A 43 -16.70 9.34 10.88
N LYS A 44 -15.68 10.08 11.29
CA LYS A 44 -14.72 10.66 10.36
C LYS A 44 -13.66 9.61 10.03
N TYR A 45 -13.35 9.49 8.74
CA TYR A 45 -12.47 8.46 8.21
C TYR A 45 -11.28 9.10 7.48
N ALA A 46 -10.13 8.45 7.61
CA ALA A 46 -8.97 8.63 6.76
C ALA A 46 -8.98 7.56 5.68
N TRP A 47 -9.13 7.98 4.42
CA TRP A 47 -9.34 7.07 3.29
C TRP A 47 -8.03 6.72 2.60
N PHE A 48 -7.79 5.43 2.41
CA PHE A 48 -6.62 4.91 1.72
C PHE A 48 -7.07 4.00 0.60
N PHE A 49 -6.64 4.27 -0.63
CA PHE A 49 -7.02 3.47 -1.79
C PHE A 49 -5.80 2.86 -2.46
N ASP A 50 -5.87 1.56 -2.71
CA ASP A 50 -4.98 0.95 -3.69
C ASP A 50 -5.37 1.37 -5.11
N LEU A 51 -4.46 1.26 -6.07
CA LEU A 51 -4.71 1.69 -7.45
C LEU A 51 -5.00 0.51 -8.38
N ASP A 52 -4.00 -0.32 -8.66
CA ASP A 52 -4.12 -1.43 -9.59
C ASP A 52 -5.06 -2.51 -9.04
N GLY A 53 -6.00 -2.95 -9.87
CA GLY A 53 -7.07 -3.87 -9.47
C GLY A 53 -8.15 -3.24 -8.60
N THR A 54 -8.00 -2.00 -8.16
CA THR A 54 -8.90 -1.36 -7.18
C THR A 54 -9.61 -0.14 -7.76
N LEU A 55 -8.84 0.91 -8.10
CA LEU A 55 -9.36 2.11 -8.76
C LEU A 55 -9.23 2.02 -10.29
N ALA A 56 -8.32 1.17 -10.76
CA ALA A 56 -8.09 0.89 -12.16
C ALA A 56 -8.09 -0.63 -12.39
N GLU A 57 -8.60 -1.05 -13.56
CA GLU A 57 -8.58 -2.45 -13.98
C GLU A 57 -7.14 -2.90 -14.23
N ILE A 58 -6.82 -4.15 -13.87
CA ILE A 58 -5.52 -4.75 -14.18
C ILE A 58 -5.40 -4.89 -15.70
N LYS A 59 -4.27 -4.44 -16.26
CA LYS A 59 -3.95 -4.56 -17.68
C LYS A 59 -2.71 -5.43 -17.91
N PRO A 60 -2.55 -6.03 -19.09
CA PRO A 60 -1.37 -6.84 -19.42
C PRO A 60 -0.05 -6.07 -19.30
N HIS A 61 -0.07 -4.76 -19.59
CA HIS A 61 1.08 -3.89 -19.44
C HIS A 61 0.78 -2.70 -18.52
N PRO A 62 1.71 -2.33 -17.60
CA PRO A 62 1.49 -1.26 -16.62
C PRO A 62 1.21 0.13 -17.21
N ASP A 63 1.67 0.40 -18.43
CA ASP A 63 1.48 1.64 -19.18
C ASP A 63 0.07 1.79 -19.78
N GLN A 64 -0.71 0.71 -19.80
CA GLN A 64 -2.09 0.70 -20.29
C GLN A 64 -3.12 1.01 -19.19
N VAL A 65 -2.69 1.11 -17.94
CA VAL A 65 -3.57 1.36 -16.81
C VAL A 65 -4.05 2.80 -16.85
N VAL A 66 -5.35 3.00 -16.69
CA VAL A 66 -6.02 4.30 -16.64
C VAL A 66 -7.02 4.28 -15.50
N VAL A 67 -7.04 5.34 -14.69
CA VAL A 67 -8.11 5.55 -13.71
C VAL A 67 -9.25 6.31 -14.41
N PRO A 68 -10.48 5.77 -14.46
CA PRO A 68 -11.58 6.45 -15.11
C PRO A 68 -11.90 7.82 -14.49
N ASP A 69 -12.23 8.82 -15.30
CA ASP A 69 -12.49 10.20 -14.85
C ASP A 69 -13.56 10.29 -13.74
N ASN A 70 -14.59 9.46 -13.82
CA ASN A 70 -15.65 9.42 -12.81
C ASN A 70 -15.15 8.91 -11.45
N ILE A 71 -14.15 8.03 -11.44
CA ILE A 71 -13.49 7.56 -10.21
C ILE A 71 -12.62 8.68 -9.64
N LEU A 72 -11.82 9.35 -10.47
CA LEU A 72 -11.00 10.50 -10.05
C LEU A 72 -11.84 11.65 -9.48
N GLN A 73 -12.96 11.99 -10.12
CA GLN A 73 -13.92 12.96 -9.61
C GLN A 73 -14.52 12.52 -8.27
N GLY A 74 -14.84 11.22 -8.13
CA GLY A 74 -15.33 10.64 -6.88
C GLY A 74 -14.31 10.76 -5.75
N LEU A 75 -13.03 10.47 -6.02
CA LEU A 75 -11.93 10.62 -5.06
C LEU A 75 -11.76 12.09 -4.64
N GLN A 76 -11.82 13.03 -5.59
CA GLN A 76 -11.73 14.45 -5.27
C GLN A 76 -12.90 14.93 -4.38
N LEU A 77 -14.11 14.48 -4.68
CA LEU A 77 -15.30 14.79 -3.88
C LEU A 77 -15.20 14.21 -2.48
N LEU A 78 -14.72 12.96 -2.37
CA LEU A 78 -14.49 12.31 -1.09
C LEU A 78 -13.42 13.04 -0.27
N ALA A 79 -12.27 13.35 -0.88
CA ALA A 79 -11.21 14.13 -0.24
C ALA A 79 -11.73 15.48 0.25
N THR A 80 -12.56 16.17 -0.54
CA THR A 80 -13.17 17.46 -0.13
C THR A 80 -14.13 17.28 1.05
N ALA A 81 -14.94 16.21 1.05
CA ALA A 81 -15.89 15.93 2.12
C ALA A 81 -15.21 15.44 3.42
N SER A 82 -13.97 14.95 3.33
CA SER A 82 -13.16 14.47 4.45
C SER A 82 -12.03 15.43 4.84
N ASP A 83 -12.17 16.72 4.55
CA ASP A 83 -11.16 17.76 4.87
C ASP A 83 -9.74 17.44 4.36
N GLY A 84 -9.62 16.69 3.25
CA GLY A 84 -8.37 16.26 2.63
C GLY A 84 -7.83 14.91 3.14
N ALA A 85 -8.54 14.21 4.02
CA ALA A 85 -8.11 12.93 4.61
C ALA A 85 -8.23 11.74 3.64
N LEU A 86 -7.54 11.80 2.50
CA LEU A 86 -7.47 10.76 1.48
C LEU A 86 -6.06 10.62 0.94
N ALA A 87 -5.56 9.39 0.78
CA ALA A 87 -4.29 9.11 0.13
C ALA A 87 -4.38 7.89 -0.82
N LEU A 88 -3.57 7.90 -1.89
CA LEU A 88 -3.39 6.73 -2.76
C LEU A 88 -2.15 5.95 -2.35
N ILE A 89 -2.27 4.62 -2.26
CA ILE A 89 -1.18 3.74 -1.80
C ILE A 89 -0.99 2.59 -2.78
N SER A 90 0.10 2.61 -3.56
CA SER A 90 0.36 1.64 -4.62
C SER A 90 1.80 1.10 -4.60
N GLY A 91 2.02 0.01 -5.33
CA GLY A 91 3.37 -0.44 -5.72
C GLY A 91 4.02 0.43 -6.80
N ARG A 92 3.23 1.23 -7.55
CA ARG A 92 3.73 2.18 -8.56
C ARG A 92 4.53 3.31 -7.94
N SER A 93 5.39 3.96 -8.74
CA SER A 93 6.09 5.18 -8.32
C SER A 93 5.14 6.35 -8.11
N MET A 94 5.53 7.35 -7.31
CA MET A 94 4.74 8.58 -7.14
C MET A 94 4.55 9.35 -8.46
N VAL A 95 5.52 9.26 -9.38
CA VAL A 95 5.45 9.92 -10.69
C VAL A 95 4.33 9.30 -11.54
N GLU A 96 4.23 7.98 -11.57
CA GLU A 96 3.14 7.29 -12.26
C GLU A 96 1.79 7.57 -11.60
N LEU A 97 1.75 7.54 -10.26
CA LEU A 97 0.53 7.87 -9.51
C LEU A 97 0.05 9.29 -9.80
N ASP A 98 0.96 10.27 -9.87
CA ASP A 98 0.62 11.64 -10.28
C ASP A 98 0.07 11.69 -11.70
N ALA A 99 0.67 10.95 -12.64
CA ALA A 99 0.20 10.91 -14.02
C ALA A 99 -1.22 10.33 -14.12
N LEU A 100 -1.50 9.27 -13.37
CA LEU A 100 -2.79 8.58 -13.33
C LEU A 100 -3.87 9.36 -12.56
N ALA A 101 -3.49 10.20 -11.59
CA ALA A 101 -4.40 10.99 -10.78
C ALA A 101 -4.78 12.34 -11.40
N LYS A 102 -4.14 12.74 -12.51
CA LYS A 102 -4.40 14.03 -13.18
C LYS A 102 -5.90 14.21 -13.50
N PRO A 103 -6.44 15.43 -13.33
CA PRO A 103 -5.74 16.67 -12.96
C PRO A 103 -5.57 16.87 -11.44
N TYR A 104 -6.00 15.91 -10.62
CA TYR A 104 -5.99 16.03 -9.17
C TYR A 104 -4.62 15.70 -8.58
N ARG A 105 -4.37 16.23 -7.37
CA ARG A 105 -3.13 16.01 -6.65
C ARG A 105 -3.45 15.53 -5.24
N PHE A 106 -3.27 14.25 -5.00
CA PHE A 106 -3.49 13.62 -3.71
C PHE A 106 -2.17 13.44 -2.94
N PRO A 107 -2.22 13.23 -1.62
CA PRO A 107 -1.19 12.51 -0.87
C PRO A 107 -0.98 11.12 -1.47
N LEU A 108 0.28 10.68 -1.57
CA LEU A 108 0.66 9.45 -2.26
C LEU A 108 1.62 8.64 -1.40
N ALA A 109 1.50 7.31 -1.46
CA ALA A 109 2.55 6.38 -1.13
C ALA A 109 2.80 5.46 -2.33
N GLY A 110 3.96 5.64 -2.95
CA GLY A 110 4.44 4.82 -4.07
C GLY A 110 5.48 3.80 -3.62
N VAL A 111 5.79 2.85 -4.50
CA VAL A 111 6.82 1.81 -4.29
C VAL A 111 6.62 1.10 -2.95
N HIS A 112 5.37 0.72 -2.67
CA HIS A 112 4.95 0.10 -1.41
C HIS A 112 5.34 0.92 -0.16
N GLY A 113 5.34 2.25 -0.24
CA GLY A 113 5.66 3.15 0.88
C GLY A 113 7.10 3.66 0.91
N ALA A 114 7.98 3.18 0.03
CA ALA A 114 9.34 3.72 -0.09
C ALA A 114 9.37 5.16 -0.61
N GLU A 115 8.33 5.56 -1.34
CA GLU A 115 8.09 6.94 -1.72
C GLU A 115 6.80 7.42 -1.07
N ARG A 116 6.82 8.58 -0.42
CA ARG A 116 5.61 9.16 0.16
C ARG A 116 5.58 10.66 -0.04
N ARG A 117 4.39 11.21 -0.31
CA ARG A 117 4.12 12.65 -0.32
C ARG A 117 2.95 12.95 0.60
N ASP A 118 3.17 13.84 1.56
CA ASP A 118 2.13 14.29 2.50
C ASP A 118 1.15 15.30 1.85
N ILE A 119 0.13 15.72 2.61
CA ILE A 119 -0.87 16.70 2.16
C ILE A 119 -0.27 18.07 1.84
N ASN A 120 0.85 18.42 2.47
CA ASN A 120 1.56 19.68 2.24
C ASN A 120 2.53 19.59 1.05
N GLY A 121 2.61 18.42 0.41
CA GLY A 121 3.50 18.16 -0.72
C GLY A 121 4.93 17.79 -0.33
N LYS A 122 5.24 17.61 0.97
CA LYS A 122 6.56 17.17 1.42
C LYS A 122 6.79 15.72 1.05
N THR A 123 7.93 15.45 0.42
CA THR A 123 8.31 14.11 -0.02
C THR A 123 9.24 13.43 0.97
N HIS A 124 8.99 12.15 1.22
CA HIS A 124 9.81 11.24 2.00
C HIS A 124 10.18 10.08 1.07
N ILE A 125 11.45 10.00 0.69
CA ILE A 125 11.95 8.94 -0.20
C ILE A 125 12.97 8.14 0.58
N VAL A 126 12.75 6.84 0.66
CA VAL A 126 13.69 5.90 1.26
C VAL A 126 14.83 5.67 0.28
N HIS A 127 16.00 6.16 0.66
CA HIS A 127 17.24 5.89 -0.05
C HIS A 127 18.09 4.93 0.78
N LEU A 128 18.41 3.78 0.22
CA LEU A 128 19.42 2.90 0.76
C LEU A 128 20.70 3.07 -0.07
N PRO A 129 21.85 3.38 0.53
CA PRO A 129 23.11 3.36 -0.22
C PRO A 129 23.35 1.98 -0.83
N ASP A 130 23.71 1.92 -2.11
CA ASP A 130 23.90 0.67 -2.88
C ASP A 130 24.84 -0.31 -2.20
N ALA A 131 25.84 0.20 -1.47
CA ALA A 131 26.77 -0.61 -0.69
C ALA A 131 26.05 -1.48 0.35
N ILE A 132 25.03 -0.96 1.03
CA ILE A 132 24.32 -1.72 2.07
C ILE A 132 23.49 -2.84 1.44
N ALA A 133 22.73 -2.57 0.38
CA ALA A 133 21.96 -3.61 -0.30
C ALA A 133 22.89 -4.71 -0.82
N ARG A 134 24.02 -4.33 -1.42
CA ARG A 134 25.04 -5.27 -1.90
C ARG A 134 25.63 -6.10 -0.76
N ASP A 135 26.02 -5.48 0.35
CA ASP A 135 26.64 -6.18 1.48
C ASP A 135 25.67 -7.17 2.14
N ILE A 136 24.41 -6.76 2.34
CA ILE A 136 23.35 -7.64 2.83
C ILE A 136 23.15 -8.81 1.85
N SER A 137 23.04 -8.52 0.55
CA SER A 137 22.87 -9.53 -0.48
C SER A 137 24.00 -10.57 -0.44
N VAL A 138 25.26 -10.14 -0.40
CA VAL A 138 26.43 -11.05 -0.34
C VAL A 138 26.38 -11.92 0.92
N GLN A 139 26.08 -11.32 2.08
CA GLN A 139 25.98 -12.08 3.33
C GLN A 139 24.86 -13.12 3.28
N LEU A 140 23.66 -12.73 2.83
CA LEU A 140 22.53 -13.64 2.74
C LEU A 140 22.76 -14.77 1.73
N HIS A 141 23.31 -14.49 0.55
CA HIS A 141 23.64 -15.52 -0.45
C HIS A 141 24.69 -16.51 0.07
N THR A 142 25.64 -16.04 0.88
CA THR A 142 26.66 -16.92 1.48
C THR A 142 26.06 -17.83 2.53
N VAL A 143 25.18 -17.28 3.38
CA VAL A 143 24.64 -17.99 4.55
C VAL A 143 23.46 -18.89 4.18
N ILE A 144 22.65 -18.53 3.16
CA ILE A 144 21.46 -19.32 2.78
C ILE A 144 21.82 -20.74 2.34
N ALA A 145 23.02 -20.94 1.78
CA ALA A 145 23.53 -22.26 1.39
C ALA A 145 23.64 -23.26 2.57
N GLN A 146 23.63 -22.77 3.82
CA GLN A 146 23.66 -23.60 5.03
C GLN A 146 22.28 -24.17 5.41
N TYR A 147 21.21 -23.73 4.73
CA TYR A 147 19.82 -24.09 5.04
C TYR A 147 19.16 -24.76 3.83
N PRO A 148 19.37 -26.08 3.61
CA PRO A 148 18.78 -26.79 2.49
C PRO A 148 17.25 -26.64 2.44
N GLY A 149 16.72 -26.27 1.27
CA GLY A 149 15.28 -26.03 1.06
C GLY A 149 14.78 -24.64 1.50
N ALA A 150 15.65 -23.80 2.06
CA ALA A 150 15.39 -22.37 2.15
C ALA A 150 15.85 -21.65 0.87
N GLU A 151 15.15 -20.58 0.52
CA GLU A 151 15.43 -19.80 -0.69
C GLU A 151 15.57 -18.32 -0.33
N LEU A 152 16.53 -17.65 -0.96
CA LEU A 152 16.70 -16.21 -0.89
C LEU A 152 16.16 -15.58 -2.18
N GLU A 153 15.26 -14.62 -2.03
CA GLU A 153 14.77 -13.77 -3.11
C GLU A 153 15.21 -12.32 -2.86
N ALA A 154 15.95 -11.72 -3.79
CA ALA A 154 16.39 -10.33 -3.72
C ALA A 154 15.56 -9.43 -4.64
N LYS A 155 14.99 -8.35 -4.09
CA LYS A 155 14.13 -7.37 -4.77
C LYS A 155 14.71 -5.97 -4.64
N GLY A 156 15.84 -5.75 -5.31
CA GLY A 156 16.59 -4.49 -5.21
C GLY A 156 17.12 -4.26 -3.80
N MET A 157 16.43 -3.45 -3.01
CA MET A 157 16.80 -3.09 -1.63
C MET A 157 16.09 -3.94 -0.55
N ALA A 158 15.21 -4.86 -0.92
CA ALA A 158 14.54 -5.79 -0.01
C ALA A 158 14.95 -7.25 -0.30
N PHE A 159 14.91 -8.09 0.72
CA PHE A 159 15.31 -9.49 0.68
C PHE A 159 14.26 -10.34 1.37
N ALA A 160 13.88 -11.47 0.79
CA ALA A 160 12.94 -12.42 1.38
C ALA A 160 13.62 -13.77 1.55
N LEU A 161 13.60 -14.29 2.78
CA LEU A 161 14.09 -15.61 3.15
C LEU A 161 12.90 -16.55 3.25
N HIS A 162 12.66 -17.33 2.19
CA HIS A 162 11.57 -18.30 2.11
C HIS A 162 12.00 -19.62 2.76
N TYR A 163 11.12 -20.20 3.55
CA TYR A 163 11.36 -21.48 4.24
C TYR A 163 10.18 -22.44 4.14
N ARG A 164 9.31 -22.25 3.13
CA ARG A 164 8.13 -23.12 2.93
C ARG A 164 8.51 -24.58 2.71
N GLN A 165 9.60 -24.84 1.99
CA GLN A 165 10.10 -26.20 1.75
C GLN A 165 11.03 -26.70 2.87
N ALA A 166 11.36 -25.85 3.85
CA ALA A 166 12.23 -26.18 4.96
C ALA A 166 11.78 -25.48 6.27
N PRO A 167 10.55 -25.76 6.76
CA PRO A 167 9.99 -25.09 7.92
C PRO A 167 10.85 -25.25 9.19
N GLN A 168 11.64 -26.32 9.29
CA GLN A 168 12.61 -26.52 10.37
C GLN A 168 13.68 -25.42 10.49
N HIS A 169 13.86 -24.58 9.47
CA HIS A 169 14.84 -23.49 9.47
C HIS A 169 14.27 -22.13 9.86
N GLU A 170 12.98 -22.02 10.17
CA GLU A 170 12.31 -20.76 10.52
C GLU A 170 13.05 -19.95 11.59
N ASP A 171 13.33 -20.55 12.76
CA ASP A 171 13.98 -19.86 13.87
C ASP A 171 15.39 -19.37 13.52
N ALA A 172 16.13 -20.16 12.73
CA ALA A 172 17.48 -19.82 12.31
C ALA A 172 17.49 -18.64 11.33
N LEU A 173 16.57 -18.64 10.36
CA LEU A 173 16.43 -17.55 9.39
C LEU A 173 15.87 -16.28 10.04
N MET A 174 14.97 -16.41 11.01
CA MET A 174 14.50 -15.29 11.82
C MET A 174 15.67 -14.65 12.59
N THR A 175 16.50 -15.46 13.23
CA THR A 175 17.69 -15.00 13.96
C THR A 175 18.70 -14.34 13.02
N LEU A 176 18.92 -14.90 11.83
CA LEU A 176 19.76 -14.30 10.80
C LEU A 176 19.24 -12.91 10.40
N ALA A 177 17.96 -12.79 10.08
CA ALA A 177 17.33 -11.54 9.69
C ALA A 177 17.40 -10.48 10.83
N GLN A 178 17.19 -10.89 12.07
CA GLN A 178 17.37 -10.03 13.25
C GLN A 178 18.82 -9.52 13.34
N ARG A 179 19.82 -10.37 13.15
CA ARG A 179 21.22 -9.95 13.15
C ARG A 179 21.52 -8.95 12.03
N ILE A 180 21.02 -9.19 10.82
CA ILE A 180 21.17 -8.25 9.69
C ILE A 180 20.57 -6.88 10.06
N THR A 181 19.34 -6.84 10.57
CA THR A 181 18.69 -5.56 10.94
C THR A 181 19.33 -4.85 12.14
N GLN A 182 20.10 -5.56 12.98
CA GLN A 182 20.93 -4.96 14.02
C GLN A 182 22.20 -4.29 13.45
N ILE A 183 22.82 -4.90 12.43
CA ILE A 183 24.01 -4.35 11.76
C ILE A 183 23.63 -3.13 10.91
N TRP A 184 22.46 -3.18 10.25
CA TRP A 184 21.93 -2.08 9.43
C TRP A 184 20.57 -1.60 9.98
N PRO A 185 20.57 -0.66 10.95
CA PRO A 185 19.35 -0.16 11.60
C PRO A 185 18.31 0.47 10.66
N GLN A 186 18.74 0.92 9.48
CA GLN A 186 17.90 1.40 8.39
C GLN A 186 17.05 0.30 7.74
N MET A 187 17.33 -0.97 8.03
CA MET A 187 16.52 -2.11 7.65
C MET A 187 15.53 -2.47 8.77
N ALA A 188 14.46 -3.15 8.38
CA ALA A 188 13.42 -3.67 9.25
C ALA A 188 13.08 -5.10 8.83
N LEU A 189 12.65 -5.88 9.81
CA LEU A 189 12.19 -7.24 9.64
C LEU A 189 10.67 -7.27 9.50
N GLN A 190 10.16 -8.05 8.56
CA GLN A 190 8.73 -8.33 8.42
C GLN A 190 8.52 -9.84 8.28
N GLN A 191 7.81 -10.44 9.23
CA GLN A 191 7.45 -11.86 9.18
C GLN A 191 6.21 -12.05 8.30
N GLY A 192 6.25 -13.07 7.44
CA GLY A 192 5.14 -13.50 6.60
C GLY A 192 4.91 -15.02 6.68
N LYS A 193 3.99 -15.53 5.87
CA LYS A 193 3.67 -16.97 5.83
C LYS A 193 4.81 -17.74 5.16
N CYS A 194 5.61 -18.43 5.97
CA CYS A 194 6.80 -19.18 5.54
C CYS A 194 7.88 -18.31 4.88
N VAL A 195 7.98 -17.03 5.30
CA VAL A 195 8.96 -16.08 4.80
C VAL A 195 9.34 -15.07 5.88
N VAL A 196 10.63 -14.71 5.96
CA VAL A 196 11.10 -13.54 6.71
C VAL A 196 11.67 -12.53 5.74
N GLU A 197 11.12 -11.33 5.72
CA GLU A 197 11.56 -10.25 4.85
C GLU A 197 12.48 -9.27 5.61
N ILE A 198 13.55 -8.84 4.96
CA ILE A 198 14.45 -7.78 5.37
C ILE A 198 14.32 -6.68 4.34
N LYS A 199 13.77 -5.55 4.74
CA LYS A 199 13.43 -4.44 3.85
C LYS A 199 13.82 -3.12 4.48
N PRO A 200 13.96 -2.02 3.73
CA PRO A 200 14.22 -0.74 4.35
C PRO A 200 13.08 -0.35 5.29
N ARG A 201 13.41 0.28 6.41
CA ARG A 201 12.43 0.69 7.42
C ARG A 201 11.43 1.66 6.82
N GLY A 202 10.14 1.48 7.10
CA GLY A 202 9.08 2.34 6.58
C GLY A 202 8.59 1.98 5.17
N THR A 203 8.95 0.80 4.64
CA THR A 203 8.57 0.35 3.29
C THR A 203 7.50 -0.76 3.32
N SER A 204 6.27 -0.41 3.71
CA SER A 204 5.07 -1.17 3.32
C SER A 204 3.87 -0.25 3.16
N LYS A 205 2.80 -0.75 2.52
CA LYS A 205 1.51 -0.07 2.52
C LYS A 205 1.03 0.22 3.95
N GLY A 206 1.19 -0.76 4.86
CA GLY A 206 0.83 -0.59 6.27
C GLY A 206 1.65 0.47 7.00
N GLU A 207 2.96 0.50 6.79
CA GLU A 207 3.84 1.54 7.37
C GLU A 207 3.53 2.93 6.77
N ALA A 208 3.21 3.00 5.48
CA ALA A 208 2.79 4.24 4.84
C ALA A 208 1.46 4.77 5.41
N ILE A 209 0.47 3.88 5.61
CA ILE A 209 -0.79 4.22 6.30
C ILE A 209 -0.46 4.73 7.71
N ALA A 210 0.34 3.99 8.47
CA ALA A 210 0.70 4.38 9.84
C ALA A 210 1.39 5.75 9.89
N ALA A 211 2.25 6.08 8.92
CA ALA A 211 2.87 7.39 8.79
C ALA A 211 1.85 8.48 8.49
N PHE A 212 0.92 8.26 7.55
CA PHE A 212 -0.16 9.22 7.28
C PHE A 212 -1.06 9.44 8.50
N MET A 213 -1.35 8.39 9.27
CA MET A 213 -2.17 8.48 10.48
C MET A 213 -1.51 9.30 11.61
N GLN A 214 -0.25 9.74 11.45
CA GLN A 214 0.43 10.66 12.37
C GLN A 214 0.37 12.12 11.89
N GLU A 215 -0.18 12.39 10.71
CA GLU A 215 -0.18 13.69 10.06
C GLU A 215 -1.61 14.19 9.83
N ALA A 216 -1.89 15.45 10.18
CA ALA A 216 -3.17 16.07 9.84
C ALA A 216 -3.31 16.19 8.31
N PRO A 217 -4.53 16.05 7.74
CA PRO A 217 -5.81 15.83 8.41
C PRO A 217 -6.14 14.36 8.71
N LEU A 218 -5.26 13.41 8.41
CA LEU A 218 -5.53 11.97 8.59
C LEU A 218 -5.39 11.52 10.05
N SER A 219 -4.60 12.22 10.85
CA SER A 219 -4.39 11.92 12.26
C SER A 219 -5.67 12.03 13.09
N GLY A 220 -5.94 11.04 13.94
CA GLY A 220 -7.10 11.00 14.82
C GLY A 220 -8.38 10.47 14.17
N GLU A 221 -8.38 10.25 12.85
CA GLU A 221 -9.49 9.65 12.12
C GLU A 221 -9.45 8.13 12.16
N ARG A 222 -10.55 7.46 11.79
CA ARG A 222 -10.54 6.00 11.63
C ARG A 222 -9.93 5.63 10.27
N PRO A 223 -8.84 4.83 10.20
CA PRO A 223 -8.27 4.44 8.93
C PRO A 223 -9.22 3.49 8.20
N TYR A 224 -9.45 3.75 6.91
CA TYR A 224 -10.19 2.85 6.03
C TYR A 224 -9.36 2.58 4.78
N PHE A 225 -8.92 1.34 4.61
CA PHE A 225 -8.14 0.92 3.45
C PHE A 225 -9.02 0.10 2.51
N TRP A 226 -9.13 0.55 1.26
CA TRP A 226 -9.87 -0.14 0.21
C TRP A 226 -8.90 -0.67 -0.84
N ALA A 227 -8.91 -1.99 -1.01
CA ALA A 227 -8.19 -2.72 -2.04
C ALA A 227 -9.04 -3.92 -2.47
N MET A 228 -9.04 -4.26 -3.76
CA MET A 228 -9.61 -5.52 -4.24
C MET A 228 -8.60 -6.65 -3.98
N ILE A 229 -9.07 -7.73 -3.37
CA ILE A 229 -8.31 -8.97 -3.13
C ILE A 229 -8.41 -9.94 -4.31
#